data_AF-A0A448VKY3-F1
#
_entry.id   AF-A0A448VKY3-F1
#
_cell.length_a   1.000
_cell.length_b   1.000
_cell.length_c   1.000
_cell.angle_alpha   90.00
_cell.angle_beta   90.00
_cell.angle_gamma   90.00
#
_symmetry.space_group_name_H-M   'P 1'
#
loop_
_entity.id
_entity.type
_entity.pdbx_description
1 polymer ?
#
loop_
_entity_poly.entity_id
_entity_poly.type
_entity_poly.pdbx_seq_one_letter_code
_entity_poly.pdbx_strand_id
1 'polypeptide(L)'
;MKKLILSAFVSLGLVSLSAPSHAFNCLEYKTFASHLSGKEAAKDAPSWVRQAGLKPCKNPNESGTQFAKRVLDAKYGAGKWKTGPATEHNQIKKYGDRAFN
;
A
#
# COMPACT_ATOMS: atom_id res chain seq x y z
N MET A 1 -33.37 5.74 -51.14
CA MET A 1 -33.33 5.46 -49.68
C MET A 1 -31.89 5.17 -49.28
N LYS A 2 -31.20 6.09 -48.60
CA LYS A 2 -29.90 5.83 -47.97
C LYS A 2 -29.91 6.56 -46.63
N LYS A 3 -30.06 5.80 -45.55
CA LYS A 3 -30.05 6.30 -44.17
C LYS A 3 -28.58 6.53 -43.80
N LEU A 4 -28.17 7.79 -43.67
CA LEU A 4 -26.88 8.15 -43.06
C LEU A 4 -27.12 8.21 -41.55
N ILE A 5 -26.66 7.21 -40.80
CA ILE A 5 -26.72 7.24 -39.34
C ILE A 5 -25.38 7.79 -38.84
N LEU A 6 -25.52 8.86 -38.08
CA LEU A 6 -24.55 9.64 -37.34
C LEU A 6 -23.76 8.77 -36.35
N SER A 7 -22.43 8.71 -36.46
CA SER A 7 -21.56 8.15 -35.42
C SER A 7 -20.78 9.27 -34.75
N ALA A 8 -21.34 9.83 -33.66
CA ALA A 8 -20.63 10.72 -32.77
C ALA A 8 -19.65 9.90 -31.92
N PHE A 9 -18.36 10.07 -32.17
CA PHE A 9 -17.32 9.54 -31.31
C PHE A 9 -17.27 10.41 -30.05
N VAL A 10 -17.82 9.88 -28.94
CA VAL A 10 -17.58 10.44 -27.60
C VAL A 10 -16.11 10.19 -27.30
N SER A 11 -15.31 11.24 -27.41
CA SER A 11 -13.92 11.26 -26.99
C SER A 11 -13.87 11.05 -25.49
N LEU A 12 -13.74 9.79 -25.07
CA LEU A 12 -13.46 9.42 -23.70
C LEU A 12 -12.05 9.95 -23.39
N GLY A 13 -12.00 11.09 -22.69
CA GLY A 13 -10.75 11.72 -22.29
C GLY A 13 -9.89 10.72 -21.53
N LEU A 14 -8.70 10.45 -22.07
CA LEU A 14 -7.68 9.68 -21.38
C LEU A 14 -7.18 10.52 -20.21
N VAL A 15 -7.83 10.38 -19.04
CA VAL A 15 -7.24 10.87 -17.79
C VAL A 15 -6.01 10.01 -17.55
N SER A 16 -4.85 10.55 -17.94
CA SER A 16 -3.56 9.95 -17.64
C SER A 16 -3.38 10.00 -16.12
N LEU A 17 -3.81 8.94 -15.44
CA LEU A 17 -3.46 8.64 -14.06
C LEU A 17 -1.93 8.48 -14.02
N SER A 18 -1.21 9.59 -13.80
CA SER A 18 0.18 9.52 -13.41
C SER A 18 0.21 8.83 -12.04
N ALA A 19 0.38 7.52 -12.06
CA ALA A 19 0.54 6.73 -10.85
C ALA A 19 1.64 7.39 -10.01
N PRO A 20 1.38 7.72 -8.74
CA PRO A 20 2.38 8.38 -7.91
C PRO A 20 3.65 7.53 -7.86
N SER A 21 4.76 8.14 -8.25
CA SER A 21 6.11 7.59 -8.44
C SER A 21 6.80 7.10 -7.15
N HIS A 22 6.02 6.71 -6.14
CA HIS A 22 6.52 6.13 -4.88
C HIS A 22 6.39 4.60 -4.85
N ALA A 23 6.17 3.97 -6.00
CA ALA A 23 6.26 2.52 -6.12
C ALA A 23 7.71 2.10 -5.88
N PHE A 24 8.02 1.72 -4.64
CA PHE A 24 9.15 0.84 -4.36
C PHE A 24 9.13 -0.25 -5.43
N ASN A 25 10.18 -0.37 -6.24
CA ASN A 25 10.25 -1.35 -7.31
C ASN A 25 10.39 -2.74 -6.67
N CYS A 26 9.22 -3.31 -6.37
CA CYS A 26 9.05 -4.49 -5.56
C CYS A 26 8.99 -5.70 -6.49
N LEU A 27 10.08 -6.45 -6.57
CA LEU A 27 10.14 -7.63 -7.43
C LEU A 27 9.47 -8.83 -6.76
N GLU A 28 9.54 -8.89 -5.43
CA GLU A 28 8.97 -9.95 -4.61
C GLU A 28 8.45 -9.37 -3.29
N TYR A 29 7.34 -9.87 -2.80
CA TYR A 29 6.74 -9.49 -1.51
C TYR A 29 7.04 -10.54 -0.44
N LYS A 30 7.18 -10.10 0.81
CA LYS A 30 7.27 -11.02 1.95
C LYS A 30 5.93 -11.74 2.17
N THR A 31 6.01 -12.94 2.70
CA THR A 31 4.84 -13.77 3.00
C THR A 31 4.45 -13.65 4.45
N PHE A 32 3.17 -13.88 4.77
CA PHE A 32 2.73 -13.79 6.15
C PHE A 32 3.30 -14.95 6.98
N ALA A 33 3.88 -14.63 8.12
CA ALA A 33 4.34 -15.62 9.08
C ALA A 33 3.13 -16.28 9.76
N SER A 34 2.60 -17.33 9.15
CA SER A 34 1.38 -18.04 9.58
C SER A 34 1.46 -18.62 10.99
N HIS A 35 2.67 -18.85 11.51
CA HIS A 35 2.90 -19.35 12.86
C HIS A 35 2.75 -18.28 13.94
N LEU A 36 2.78 -16.99 13.59
CA LEU A 36 2.69 -15.89 14.56
C LEU A 36 1.24 -15.46 14.77
N SER A 37 0.83 -15.35 16.04
CA SER A 37 -0.54 -15.00 16.42
C SER A 37 -0.61 -13.79 17.35
N GLY A 38 -1.79 -13.15 17.41
CA GLY A 38 -2.07 -12.04 18.33
C GLY A 38 -1.03 -10.91 18.31
N LYS A 39 -0.38 -10.68 19.47
CA LYS A 39 0.62 -9.63 19.69
C LYS A 39 1.95 -9.90 18.98
N GLU A 40 2.29 -11.15 18.72
CA GLU A 40 3.56 -11.54 18.09
C GLU A 40 3.61 -11.06 16.64
N ALA A 41 2.52 -11.28 15.89
CA ALA A 41 2.36 -10.78 14.53
C ALA A 41 1.98 -9.27 14.46
N ALA A 42 2.02 -8.53 15.58
CA ALA A 42 1.59 -7.14 15.67
C ALA A 42 0.21 -6.90 15.00
N LYS A 43 -0.77 -7.75 15.32
CA LYS A 43 -2.15 -7.60 14.83
C LYS A 43 -2.85 -6.35 15.38
N ASP A 44 -2.21 -5.58 16.26
CA ASP A 44 -2.63 -4.24 16.70
C ASP A 44 -2.46 -3.17 15.61
N ALA A 45 -1.87 -3.52 14.45
CA ALA A 45 -1.89 -2.67 13.28
C ALA A 45 -3.31 -2.24 12.88
N PRO A 46 -3.47 -1.04 12.31
CA PRO A 46 -4.76 -0.55 11.86
C PRO A 46 -5.47 -1.57 10.97
N SER A 47 -6.77 -1.81 11.21
CA SER A 47 -7.57 -2.79 10.46
C SER A 47 -7.51 -2.60 8.96
N TRP A 48 -7.51 -1.34 8.51
CA TRP A 48 -7.44 -0.98 7.10
C TRP A 48 -6.14 -1.45 6.43
N VAL A 49 -5.01 -1.50 7.14
CA VAL A 49 -3.73 -1.99 6.59
C VAL A 49 -3.77 -3.51 6.41
N ARG A 50 -4.30 -4.20 7.42
CA ARG A 50 -4.45 -5.68 7.40
C ARG A 50 -5.43 -6.11 6.30
N GLN A 51 -6.55 -5.40 6.18
CA GLN A 51 -7.59 -5.70 5.21
C GLN A 51 -7.19 -5.35 3.77
N ALA A 52 -6.38 -4.30 3.58
CA ALA A 52 -5.81 -3.98 2.28
C ALA A 52 -4.77 -5.03 1.80
N GLY A 53 -4.36 -5.97 2.67
CA GLY A 53 -3.41 -7.02 2.32
C GLY A 53 -2.04 -6.47 1.92
N LEU A 54 -1.67 -5.30 2.43
CA LEU A 54 -0.41 -4.63 2.11
C LEU A 54 0.74 -5.42 2.72
N LYS A 55 1.74 -5.73 1.89
CA LYS A 55 2.91 -6.52 2.26
C LYS A 55 4.19 -5.71 2.05
N PRO A 56 5.19 -5.86 2.93
CA PRO A 56 6.53 -5.32 2.70
C PRO A 56 7.21 -6.07 1.55
N CYS A 57 8.09 -5.37 0.82
CA CYS A 57 8.90 -5.99 -0.22
C CYS A 57 9.99 -6.88 0.35
N LYS A 58 10.17 -8.06 -0.23
CA LYS A 58 11.27 -8.97 0.06
C LYS A 58 12.52 -8.64 -0.76
N ASN A 59 12.35 -8.16 -1.99
CA ASN A 59 13.45 -7.71 -2.86
C ASN A 59 13.09 -6.31 -3.40
N PRO A 60 13.81 -5.23 -3.02
CA PRO A 60 15.15 -5.14 -2.41
C PRO A 60 15.22 -5.23 -0.87
N ASN A 61 14.25 -5.88 -0.22
CA ASN A 61 14.10 -5.99 1.24
C ASN A 61 13.72 -4.66 1.91
N GLU A 62 12.44 -4.33 1.81
CA GLU A 62 11.84 -3.19 2.49
C GLU A 62 11.74 -3.48 3.99
N SER A 63 12.32 -2.59 4.81
CA SER A 63 12.16 -2.64 6.26
C SER A 63 10.77 -2.17 6.67
N GLY A 64 10.31 -2.55 7.86
CA GLY A 64 9.02 -2.10 8.41
C GLY A 64 8.89 -0.58 8.43
N THR A 65 9.99 0.16 8.63
CA THR A 65 9.97 1.63 8.60
C THR A 65 9.68 2.16 7.20
N GLN A 66 10.31 1.60 6.16
CA GLN A 66 10.06 1.99 4.77
C GLN A 66 8.63 1.60 4.35
N PHE A 67 8.20 0.40 4.75
CA PHE A 67 6.83 -0.06 4.56
C PHE A 67 5.81 0.89 5.20
N ALA A 68 6.00 1.24 6.47
CA ALA A 68 5.11 2.16 7.18
C ALA A 68 5.07 3.53 6.51
N LYS A 69 6.22 4.08 6.12
CA LYS A 69 6.31 5.34 5.38
C LYS A 69 5.53 5.26 4.06
N ARG A 70 5.75 4.23 3.24
CA ARG A 70 5.04 4.05 1.95
C ARG A 70 3.53 3.94 2.14
N VAL A 71 3.09 3.15 3.12
CA VAL A 71 1.67 2.93 3.41
C VAL A 71 0.99 4.20 3.92
N LEU A 72 1.66 4.97 4.78
CA LEU A 72 1.12 6.22 5.31
C LEU A 72 1.19 7.36 4.30
N ASP A 73 2.27 7.46 3.52
CA ASP A 73 2.39 8.42 2.42
C ASP A 73 1.30 8.19 1.38
N ALA A 74 0.98 6.92 1.08
CA ALA A 74 -0.11 6.58 0.15
C ALA A 74 -1.50 6.95 0.69
N LYS A 75 -1.73 6.86 2.00
CA LYS A 75 -3.04 7.15 2.60
C LYS A 75 -3.25 8.62 2.92
N TYR A 76 -2.28 9.27 3.57
CA TYR A 76 -2.42 10.61 4.10
C TYR A 76 -1.62 11.65 3.31
N GLY A 77 -0.65 11.22 2.51
CA GLY A 77 0.33 12.10 1.88
C GLY A 77 1.61 12.27 2.72
N ALA A 78 2.71 12.54 2.03
CA ALA A 78 4.01 12.75 2.67
C ALA A 78 3.96 13.91 3.67
N GLY A 79 4.43 13.66 4.90
CA GLY A 79 4.47 14.65 5.97
C GLY A 79 3.13 14.92 6.67
N LYS A 80 2.06 14.19 6.32
CA LYS A 80 0.72 14.34 6.94
C LYS A 80 0.45 13.36 8.09
N TRP A 81 1.41 12.50 8.40
CA TRP A 81 1.32 11.50 9.46
C TRP A 81 2.37 11.74 10.54
N LYS A 82 2.10 11.24 11.75
CA LYS A 82 2.97 11.46 12.93
C LYS A 82 3.83 10.23 13.20
N THR A 83 5.02 10.46 13.74
CA THR A 83 5.90 9.44 14.31
C THR A 83 5.79 9.43 15.84
N GLY A 84 5.93 8.26 16.46
CA GLY A 84 5.90 8.12 17.92
C GLY A 84 5.46 6.73 18.38
N PRO A 85 5.63 6.39 19.68
CA PRO A 85 5.39 5.05 20.18
C PRO A 85 3.93 4.58 20.04
N ALA A 86 2.96 5.48 20.18
CA ALA A 86 1.52 5.24 20.07
C ALA A 86 0.91 5.69 18.73
N THR A 87 1.72 5.77 17.66
CA THR A 87 1.27 6.21 16.33
C THR A 87 1.05 5.04 15.37
N GLU A 88 0.19 5.25 14.36
CA GLU A 88 -0.01 4.27 13.27
C GLU A 88 1.32 3.87 12.61
N HIS A 89 2.26 4.82 12.48
CA HIS A 89 3.59 4.54 11.94
C HIS A 89 4.31 3.41 12.69
N ASN A 90 4.30 3.44 14.03
CA ASN A 90 5.00 2.43 14.83
C ASN A 90 4.28 1.07 14.79
N GLN A 91 2.95 1.08 14.71
CA GLN A 91 2.15 -0.14 14.59
C GLN A 91 2.40 -0.81 13.22
N ILE A 92 2.34 -0.05 12.13
CA ILE A 92 2.57 -0.55 10.77
C ILE A 92 4.02 -1.02 10.60
N LYS A 93 4.98 -0.31 11.20
CA LYS A 93 6.38 -0.73 11.21
C LYS A 93 6.54 -2.11 11.83
N LYS A 94 6.02 -2.30 13.05
CA LYS A 94 6.07 -3.60 13.75
C LYS A 94 5.35 -4.69 12.96
N TYR A 95 4.23 -4.37 12.32
CA TYR A 95 3.52 -5.29 11.44
C TYR A 95 4.37 -5.71 10.25
N GLY A 96 5.00 -4.77 9.55
CA GLY A 96 5.92 -5.06 8.45
C GLY A 96 7.14 -5.90 8.86
N ASP A 97 7.69 -5.65 10.05
CA ASP A 97 8.87 -6.37 10.55
C ASP A 97 8.56 -7.75 11.15
N ARG A 98 7.39 -7.92 11.78
CA ARG A 98 7.08 -9.12 12.58
C ARG A 98 6.10 -10.06 11.89
N ALA A 99 5.13 -9.52 11.16
CA ALA A 99 4.07 -10.34 10.58
C ALA A 99 4.49 -11.05 9.30
N PHE A 100 5.69 -10.75 8.77
CA PHE A 100 6.13 -11.21 7.47
C PHE A 100 7.56 -11.77 7.48
N ASN A 101 7.77 -12.83 6.70
CA ASN A 101 9.06 -13.48 6.42
C ASN A 101 9.33 -13.51 4.92
#